data_AF-A0A074IV72-F1
#
_entry.id   AF-A0A074IV72-F1
#
_cell.length_a   1.000
_cell.length_b   1.000
_cell.length_c   1.000
_cell.angle_alpha   90.00
_cell.angle_beta   90.00
_cell.angle_gamma   90.00
#
_symmetry.space_group_name_H-M   'P 1'
#
loop_
_entity.id
_entity.type
_entity.pdbx_description
1 polymer ?
#
loop_
_entity_poly.entity_id
_entity_poly.type
_entity_poly.pdbx_seq_one_letter_code
_entity_poly.pdbx_strand_id
1 'polypeptide(L)'
;MLTISSAEWEVMRVLWAKGQATSSEIIAILAKKLDWSASTVKTLLGRLADKGYLTSQRQGRGFIYQASLGEDEANFQALEAVFDKICLTKHSDLLGQLIEKTPMTQADVDKLQALLLAKEPVDQVVCDCVPGQCACGHHMEVI
;
A
#
# COMPACT_ATOMS: atom_id res chain seq x y z
N MET A 1 -0.09 -2.82 -12.52
CA MET A 1 0.26 -1.90 -11.42
C MET A 1 1.65 -2.25 -10.92
N LEU A 2 2.59 -1.30 -10.80
CA LEU A 2 3.96 -1.60 -10.35
C LEU A 2 3.97 -1.67 -8.83
N THR A 3 4.26 -2.81 -8.21
CA THR A 3 4.26 -2.89 -6.75
C THR A 3 5.52 -2.25 -6.16
N ILE A 4 5.37 -1.54 -5.04
CA ILE A 4 6.49 -1.10 -4.20
C ILE A 4 6.90 -2.31 -3.36
N SER A 5 8.15 -2.75 -3.50
CA SER A 5 8.69 -3.84 -2.68
C SER A 5 8.91 -3.38 -1.24
N SER A 6 9.00 -4.32 -0.29
CA SER A 6 9.26 -4.00 1.13
C SER A 6 10.51 -3.14 1.34
N ALA A 7 11.55 -3.34 0.52
CA ALA A 7 12.78 -2.55 0.61
C ALA A 7 12.59 -1.12 0.07
N GLU A 8 11.88 -0.97 -1.04
CA GLU A 8 11.54 0.35 -1.60
C GLU A 8 10.59 1.12 -0.68
N TRP A 9 9.72 0.42 0.04
CA TRP A 9 8.80 1.00 1.01
C TRP A 9 9.52 1.76 2.13
N GLU A 10 10.62 1.20 2.65
CA GLU A 10 11.43 1.86 3.68
C GLU A 10 12.06 3.16 3.18
N VAL A 11 12.43 3.24 1.89
CA VAL A 11 12.90 4.49 1.26
C VAL A 11 11.74 5.50 1.16
N MET A 12 10.57 5.06 0.70
CA MET A 12 9.39 5.92 0.58
C MET A 12 8.97 6.50 1.94
N ARG A 13 9.01 5.72 3.02
CA ARG A 13 8.73 6.19 4.38
C ARG A 13 9.64 7.34 4.82
N VAL A 14 10.91 7.34 4.41
CA VAL A 14 11.81 8.46 4.68
C VAL A 14 11.37 9.72 3.92
N LEU A 15 10.96 9.55 2.66
CA LEU A 15 10.50 10.65 1.81
C LEU A 15 9.16 11.22 2.28
N TRP A 16 8.19 10.39 2.64
CA TRP A 16 6.91 10.83 3.21
C TRP A 16 7.10 11.59 4.52
N ALA A 17 7.95 11.09 5.42
CA ALA A 17 8.21 11.75 6.70
C ALA A 17 8.95 13.09 6.56
N LYS A 18 9.84 13.23 5.56
CA LYS A 18 10.66 14.45 5.38
C LYS A 18 10.10 15.42 4.33
N GLY A 19 9.17 15.00 3.50
CA GLY A 19 8.74 15.69 2.28
C GLY A 19 9.78 15.64 1.15
N GLN A 20 11.03 16.01 1.45
CA GLN A 20 12.16 15.93 0.53
C GLN A 20 13.44 15.49 1.26
N ALA A 21 14.31 14.74 0.59
CA ALA A 21 15.57 14.29 1.18
C ALA A 21 16.66 14.04 0.12
N THR A 22 17.91 14.25 0.51
CA THR A 22 19.08 13.85 -0.29
C THR A 22 19.39 12.36 -0.12
N SER A 23 20.12 11.77 -1.08
CA SER A 23 20.57 10.37 -0.94
C SER A 23 21.37 10.12 0.33
N SER A 24 22.23 11.06 0.74
CA SER A 24 23.01 10.97 1.97
C SER A 24 22.14 10.93 3.23
N GLU A 25 21.08 11.74 3.29
CA GLU A 25 20.13 11.72 4.42
C GLU A 25 19.38 10.39 4.48
N ILE A 26 18.90 9.91 3.33
CA ILE A 26 18.18 8.63 3.24
C ILE A 26 19.09 7.49 3.70
N ILE A 27 20.34 7.45 3.23
CA ILE A 27 21.34 6.46 3.66
C ILE A 27 21.55 6.54 5.17
N ALA A 28 21.78 7.74 5.72
CA ALA A 28 22.05 7.91 7.14
C ALA A 28 20.86 7.50 8.04
N ILE A 29 19.62 7.71 7.57
CA ILE A 29 18.42 7.29 8.29
C ILE A 29 18.26 5.78 8.23
N LEU A 30 18.37 5.20 7.03
CA LEU A 30 18.16 3.76 6.85
C LEU A 30 19.26 2.92 7.50
N ALA A 31 20.52 3.39 7.50
CA ALA A 31 21.65 2.72 8.17
C ALA A 31 21.41 2.48 9.67
N LYS A 32 20.52 3.25 10.33
CA LYS A 32 20.20 3.07 11.76
C LYS A 32 19.35 1.82 12.03
N LYS A 33 18.61 1.35 11.03
CA LYS A 33 17.63 0.26 11.15
C LYS A 33 17.99 -0.92 10.25
N LEU A 34 18.54 -0.64 9.08
CA LEU A 34 18.78 -1.55 7.98
C LEU A 34 20.25 -1.35 7.60
N ASP A 35 21.08 -2.38 7.78
CA ASP A 35 22.52 -2.34 7.50
C ASP A 35 22.81 -2.33 5.98
N TRP A 36 22.22 -1.37 5.28
CA TRP A 36 22.28 -1.23 3.83
C TRP A 36 23.44 -0.34 3.43
N SER A 37 24.18 -0.80 2.43
CA SER A 37 25.20 0.01 1.79
C SER A 37 24.58 1.20 1.05
N ALA A 38 25.39 2.24 0.84
CA ALA A 38 25.01 3.38 0.02
C ALA A 38 24.61 2.99 -1.42
N SER A 39 25.19 1.92 -1.98
CA SER A 39 24.84 1.44 -3.33
C SER A 39 23.45 0.79 -3.38
N THR A 40 23.04 0.09 -2.31
CA THR A 40 21.69 -0.49 -2.20
C THR A 40 20.64 0.62 -2.20
N VAL A 41 20.81 1.64 -1.35
CA VAL A 41 19.85 2.77 -1.30
C VAL A 41 19.75 3.48 -2.64
N LYS A 42 20.88 3.75 -3.31
CA LYS A 42 20.87 4.37 -4.64
C LYS A 42 20.17 3.52 -5.70
N THR A 43 20.33 2.20 -5.65
CA THR A 43 19.61 1.27 -6.54
C THR A 43 18.10 1.34 -6.31
N LEU A 44 17.65 1.37 -5.04
CA LEU A 44 16.23 1.49 -4.70
C LEU A 44 15.64 2.83 -5.16
N LEU A 45 16.39 3.93 -4.98
CA LEU A 45 15.98 5.26 -5.47
C LEU A 45 15.81 5.29 -7.00
N GLY A 46 16.73 4.65 -7.74
CA GLY A 46 16.62 4.51 -9.19
C GLY A 46 15.37 3.75 -9.60
N ARG A 47 15.12 2.59 -8.99
CA ARG A 47 13.91 1.78 -9.28
C ARG A 47 12.61 2.52 -8.96
N LEU A 48 12.57 3.25 -7.84
CA LEU A 48 11.42 4.07 -7.48
C LEU A 48 11.20 5.23 -8.47
N ALA A 49 12.27 5.83 -8.98
CA ALA A 49 12.19 6.85 -10.03
C ALA A 49 11.68 6.26 -11.36
N ASP A 50 12.19 5.09 -11.77
CA ASP A 50 11.77 4.39 -12.98
C ASP A 50 10.29 3.99 -12.93
N LYS A 51 9.79 3.66 -11.73
CA LYS A 51 8.37 3.38 -11.46
C LYS A 51 7.51 4.65 -11.38
N GLY A 52 8.10 5.83 -11.34
CA GLY A 52 7.40 7.11 -11.20
C GLY A 52 6.95 7.46 -9.78
N TYR A 53 7.39 6.72 -8.76
CA TYR A 53 6.97 6.93 -7.36
C TYR A 53 7.72 8.05 -6.65
N LEU A 54 8.82 8.50 -7.22
CA LEU A 54 9.53 9.68 -6.76
C LEU A 54 10.07 10.48 -7.95
N THR A 55 10.36 11.74 -7.70
CA THR A 55 11.15 12.58 -8.59
C THR A 55 12.52 12.82 -8.00
N SER A 56 13.48 13.14 -8.88
CA SER A 56 14.81 13.57 -8.46
C SER A 56 15.18 14.87 -9.16
N GLN A 57 15.67 15.84 -8.40
CA GLN A 57 16.13 17.12 -8.91
C GLN A 57 17.58 17.33 -8.53
N ARG A 58 18.41 17.73 -9.50
CA ARG A 58 19.82 18.02 -9.26
C ARG A 58 19.95 19.30 -8.41
N GLN A 59 20.69 19.20 -7.31
CA GLN A 59 21.04 20.33 -6.47
C GLN A 59 22.56 20.33 -6.23
N GLY A 60 23.26 21.22 -6.95
CA GLY A 60 24.72 21.27 -6.96
C GLY A 60 25.36 19.96 -7.44
N ARG A 61 26.10 19.30 -6.53
CA ARG A 61 26.75 18.00 -6.78
C ARG A 61 25.88 16.79 -6.40
N GLY A 62 24.72 17.01 -5.80
CA GLY A 62 23.81 15.97 -5.35
C GLY A 62 22.45 16.00 -6.03
N PHE A 63 21.56 15.14 -5.54
CA PHE A 63 20.15 15.10 -5.92
C PHE A 63 19.30 15.21 -4.66
N ILE A 64 18.22 15.99 -4.75
CA ILE A 64 17.09 15.94 -3.83
C ILE A 64 16.05 15.00 -4.45
N TYR A 65 15.48 14.14 -3.61
CA TYR A 65 14.39 13.25 -3.94
C TYR A 65 13.12 13.69 -3.23
N GLN A 66 11.99 13.54 -3.90
CA GLN A 66 10.67 13.82 -3.35
C GLN A 66 9.69 12.74 -3.82
N ALA A 67 8.83 12.26 -2.93
CA ALA A 67 7.79 11.29 -3.29
C ALA A 67 6.77 11.95 -4.24
N SER A 68 6.44 11.25 -5.32
CA SER A 68 5.35 11.62 -6.23
C SER A 68 4.03 10.98 -5.80
N LEU A 69 4.10 9.79 -5.21
CA LEU A 69 2.97 9.05 -4.66
C LEU A 69 2.80 9.40 -3.18
N GLY A 70 1.59 9.77 -2.76
CA GLY A 70 1.28 10.07 -1.35
C GLY A 70 1.28 8.82 -0.46
N GLU A 71 1.55 8.98 0.84
CA GLU A 71 1.59 7.86 1.80
C GLU A 71 0.22 7.18 1.92
N ASP A 72 -0.85 7.95 2.10
CA ASP A 72 -2.21 7.42 2.23
C ASP A 72 -2.66 6.68 0.97
N GLU A 73 -2.36 7.25 -0.20
CA GLU A 73 -2.65 6.62 -1.49
C GLU A 73 -1.87 5.31 -1.66
N ALA A 74 -0.57 5.31 -1.33
CA ALA A 74 0.25 4.11 -1.39
C ALA A 74 -0.25 3.02 -0.42
N ASN A 75 -0.57 3.39 0.82
CA ASN A 75 -1.12 2.48 1.83
C ASN A 75 -2.42 1.84 1.34
N PHE A 76 -3.31 2.64 0.76
CA PHE A 76 -4.59 2.16 0.25
C PHE A 76 -4.40 1.21 -0.94
N GLN A 77 -3.58 1.57 -1.94
CA GLN A 77 -3.26 0.70 -3.08
C GLN A 77 -2.61 -0.63 -2.63
N ALA A 78 -1.76 -0.59 -1.61
CA ALA A 78 -1.16 -1.80 -1.05
C ALA A 78 -2.20 -2.71 -0.39
N LEU A 79 -3.19 -2.14 0.30
CA LEU A 79 -4.29 -2.88 0.90
C LEU A 79 -5.22 -3.47 -0.17
N GLU A 80 -5.60 -2.68 -1.18
CA GLU A 80 -6.40 -3.15 -2.32
C GLU A 80 -5.73 -4.33 -3.02
N ALA A 81 -4.42 -4.23 -3.29
CA ALA A 81 -3.66 -5.32 -3.91
C ALA A 81 -3.58 -6.61 -3.06
N VAL A 82 -3.87 -6.55 -1.76
CA VAL A 82 -4.06 -7.73 -0.91
C VAL A 82 -5.47 -8.29 -1.09
N PHE A 83 -6.49 -7.42 -1.04
CA PHE A 83 -7.89 -7.82 -1.24
C PHE A 83 -8.13 -8.42 -2.63
N ASP A 84 -7.49 -7.91 -3.69
CA ASP A 84 -7.57 -8.41 -5.07
C ASP A 84 -7.10 -9.87 -5.23
N LYS A 85 -6.32 -10.38 -4.26
CA LYS A 85 -5.84 -11.77 -4.26
C LYS A 85 -6.77 -12.71 -3.50
N ILE A 86 -7.86 -12.18 -2.97
CA ILE A 86 -8.79 -12.88 -2.10
C ILE A 86 -10.15 -12.88 -2.77
N CYS A 87 -10.84 -14.03 -2.76
CA CYS A 87 -12.20 -14.15 -3.28
C CYS A 87 -13.13 -13.07 -2.71
N LEU A 88 -13.85 -12.35 -3.57
CA LEU A 88 -14.80 -11.29 -3.17
C LEU A 88 -15.78 -11.74 -2.08
N THR A 89 -16.24 -12.99 -2.13
CA THR A 89 -17.17 -13.55 -1.14
C THR A 89 -16.63 -13.57 0.30
N LYS A 90 -15.32 -13.41 0.49
CA LYS A 90 -14.64 -13.40 1.80
C LYS A 90 -14.32 -12.01 2.32
N HIS A 91 -14.52 -10.96 1.52
CA HIS A 91 -14.10 -9.60 1.86
C HIS A 91 -14.82 -9.06 3.09
N SER A 92 -16.15 -9.24 3.18
CA SER A 92 -16.94 -8.77 4.34
C SER A 92 -16.49 -9.41 5.65
N ASP A 93 -16.21 -10.72 5.65
CA ASP A 93 -15.73 -11.45 6.84
C ASP A 93 -14.35 -10.96 7.28
N LEU A 94 -13.47 -10.64 6.33
CA LEU A 94 -12.14 -10.09 6.63
C LEU A 94 -12.22 -8.67 7.19
N LEU A 95 -13.09 -7.83 6.63
CA LEU A 95 -13.35 -6.49 7.17
C LEU A 95 -13.87 -6.58 8.61
N GLY A 96 -14.80 -7.48 8.89
CA GLY A 96 -15.29 -7.74 10.25
C GLY A 96 -14.16 -8.10 11.23
N GLN A 97 -13.31 -9.06 10.86
CA GLN A 97 -12.16 -9.47 11.68
C GLN A 97 -11.15 -8.34 11.91
N LEU A 98 -10.95 -7.45 10.93
CA LEU A 98 -10.07 -6.29 11.07
C LEU A 98 -10.68 -5.25 12.01
N ILE A 99 -11.98 -4.97 11.89
CA ILE A 99 -12.70 -4.06 12.80
C ILE A 99 -12.60 -4.57 14.24
N GLU A 100 -12.83 -5.86 14.48
CA GLU A 100 -12.74 -6.45 15.84
C GLU A 100 -11.36 -6.31 16.49
N LYS A 101 -10.29 -6.37 15.70
CA LYS A 101 -8.90 -6.36 16.21
C LYS A 101 -8.27 -4.97 16.27
N THR A 102 -8.85 -3.98 15.60
CA THR A 102 -8.25 -2.65 15.47
C THR A 102 -8.72 -1.76 16.63
N PRO A 103 -7.80 -1.21 17.45
CA PRO A 103 -8.15 -0.19 18.42
C PRO A 103 -8.72 1.05 17.73
N MET A 104 -9.91 1.49 18.11
CA MET A 104 -10.61 2.62 17.51
C MET A 104 -11.11 3.57 18.59
N THR A 105 -11.07 4.87 18.28
CA THR A 105 -11.76 5.87 19.09
C THR A 105 -13.25 5.83 18.78
N GLN A 106 -14.08 6.46 19.64
CA GLN A 106 -15.51 6.58 19.35
C GLN A 106 -15.78 7.30 18.02
N ALA A 107 -14.98 8.33 17.71
CA ALA A 107 -15.11 9.07 16.45
C ALA A 107 -14.81 8.19 15.22
N ASP A 108 -13.86 7.25 15.33
CA ASP A 108 -13.56 6.29 14.25
C ASP A 108 -14.74 5.34 14.03
N VAL A 109 -15.34 4.85 15.12
CA VAL A 109 -16.52 3.97 15.06
C VAL A 109 -17.71 4.68 14.42
N ASP A 110 -18.01 5.91 14.85
CA ASP A 110 -19.13 6.70 14.34
C ASP A 110 -18.96 6.96 12.83
N LYS A 111 -17.72 7.27 12.40
CA LYS A 111 -17.37 7.44 10.98
C LYS A 111 -17.61 6.15 10.18
N LEU A 112 -17.17 5.01 10.67
CA LEU A 112 -17.36 3.72 9.98
C LEU A 112 -18.83 3.31 9.93
N GLN A 113 -19.61 3.56 10.99
CA GLN A 113 -21.05 3.33 11.00
C GLN A 113 -21.77 4.18 9.95
N ALA A 114 -21.43 5.47 9.85
CA ALA A 114 -22.00 6.35 8.83
C ALA A 114 -21.70 5.85 7.41
N LEU A 115 -20.47 5.39 7.16
CA LEU A 115 -20.09 4.79 5.87
C LEU A 115 -20.88 3.51 5.56
N LEU A 116 -21.04 2.63 6.57
CA LEU A 116 -21.77 1.38 6.39
C LEU A 116 -23.27 1.62 6.15
N LEU A 117 -23.88 2.58 6.85
CA LEU A 117 -25.29 2.96 6.66
C LEU A 117 -25.57 3.61 5.31
N ALA A 118 -24.59 4.32 4.74
CA ALA A 118 -24.70 4.94 3.42
C ALA A 118 -24.46 3.95 2.26
N LYS A 119 -24.01 2.72 2.54
CA LYS A 119 -23.67 1.74 1.51
C LYS A 119 -24.95 1.12 0.93
N GLU A 120 -25.12 1.21 -0.39
CA GLU A 120 -26.16 0.44 -1.09
C GLU A 120 -25.84 -1.07 -1.01
N PRO A 121 -26.74 -1.90 -0.44
CA PRO A 121 -26.55 -3.34 -0.36
C PRO A 121 -26.78 -3.99 -1.73
N VAL A 122 -26.16 -5.15 -1.92
CA VAL A 122 -26.40 -6.04 -3.07
C VAL A 122 -27.02 -7.34 -2.56
N ASP A 123 -27.90 -7.95 -3.34
CA ASP A 123 -28.59 -9.19 -2.94
C ASP A 123 -27.60 -10.36 -2.75
N GLN A 124 -26.56 -10.42 -3.59
CA GLN A 124 -25.52 -11.44 -3.52
C GLN A 124 -24.17 -10.90 -4.00
N VAL A 125 -23.11 -11.22 -3.27
CA VAL A 125 -21.73 -11.04 -3.73
C VAL A 125 -21.32 -12.28 -4.50
N VAL A 126 -21.03 -12.13 -5.80
CA VAL A 126 -20.63 -13.23 -6.69
C VAL A 126 -19.12 -13.45 -6.61
N CYS A 127 -18.70 -14.71 -6.69
CA CYS A 127 -17.27 -15.06 -6.77
C CYS A 127 -16.68 -14.64 -8.12
N ASP A 128 -15.52 -14.00 -8.08
CA ASP A 128 -14.71 -13.56 -9.22
C ASP A 128 -13.47 -14.43 -9.46
N CYS A 129 -13.25 -15.47 -8.65
CA CYS A 129 -12.11 -16.36 -8.79
C CYS A 129 -12.25 -17.27 -10.01
N VAL A 130 -11.13 -17.59 -10.64
CA VAL A 130 -11.08 -18.66 -11.66
C VAL A 130 -11.45 -20.00 -11.00
N PRO A 131 -12.21 -20.89 -11.68
CA PRO A 131 -12.51 -22.23 -11.16
C PRO A 131 -11.25 -22.94 -10.65
N GLY A 132 -11.30 -23.44 -9.42
CA GLY A 132 -10.17 -24.08 -8.74
C GLY A 132 -9.25 -23.16 -7.91
N GLN A 133 -9.39 -21.83 -8.02
CA GLN A 133 -8.62 -20.88 -7.17
C GLN A 133 -9.27 -20.62 -5.81
N CYS A 134 -10.52 -21.05 -5.60
CA CYS A 134 -11.16 -20.97 -4.29
C CYS A 134 -12.19 -22.08 -4.08
N ALA A 135 -12.54 -22.32 -2.80
CA ALA A 135 -13.51 -23.30 -2.36
C ALA A 135 -14.82 -22.65 -1.86
N CYS A 136 -15.16 -21.44 -2.34
CA CYS A 136 -16.33 -20.72 -1.83
C CYS A 136 -17.66 -21.35 -2.26
N GLY A 137 -17.69 -22.16 -3.33
CA GLY A 137 -18.92 -22.77 -3.85
C GLY A 137 -19.85 -21.82 -4.61
N HIS A 138 -19.42 -20.58 -4.87
CA HIS A 138 -20.21 -19.53 -5.53
C HIS A 138 -19.70 -19.20 -6.95
N HIS A 139 -18.98 -20.13 -7.58
CA HIS A 139 -18.54 -19.97 -8.97
C HIS A 139 -19.79 -19.98 -9.86
N MET A 140 -19.94 -18.99 -10.75
CA MET A 140 -20.89 -19.15 -11.85
C MET A 140 -20.38 -20.29 -12.73
N GLU A 141 -21.18 -21.36 -12.85
CA GLU A 141 -21.03 -22.28 -13.98
C GLU A 141 -21.28 -21.45 -15.24
N VAL A 142 -20.21 -21.17 -15.99
CA VAL A 142 -20.33 -20.65 -17.35
C VAL A 142 -20.99 -21.77 -18.16
N ILE A 143 -22.28 -21.58 -18.47
CA ILE A 143 -23.01 -22.40 -19.46
C ILE A 143 -22.43 -22.10 -20.85
#